data_AF-A0A7U7SWN3-F1
#
_entry.id   AF-A0A7U7SWN3-F1
#
_cell.length_a   1.000
_cell.length_b   1.000
_cell.length_c   1.000
_cell.angle_alpha   90.00
_cell.angle_beta   90.00
_cell.angle_gamma   90.00
#
_symmetry.space_group_name_H-M   'P 1'
#
loop_
_entity.id
_entity.type
_entity.pdbx_description
1 polymer ?
#
loop_
_entity_poly.entity_id
_entity_poly.type
_entity_poly.pdbx_seq_one_letter_code
_entity_poly.pdbx_strand_id
1 'polypeptide(L)'
;YKAFSIVHSAPNLSYTLKISDNCSIQLIINAYIRESPKFQILETLLLASFPNLQVLANEVHVSYSGIKKEIKELNEELRERNLSISTGSQVEITGDEFSLRIFYTFLFLVAYSGDRWPFSFVQYDEITDILESCPKEIYRANSIDKAMMIHYYVGMHLLRDRMNCQIDTTRQFKVALYKACTEESKKSESAFIKKVAKQLPNRNYKEMTYTTQIILSTIVAFGSYSSIEKMPSFFYMDEQLE
;
A
#
# COMPACT_ATOMS: atom_id res chain seq x y z
N TYR A 1 -28.63 11.21 2.60
CA TYR A 1 -28.06 10.14 3.45
C TYR A 1 -28.66 10.23 4.83
N LYS A 2 -29.07 9.11 5.47
CA LYS A 2 -29.62 9.14 6.84
C LYS A 2 -28.57 9.46 7.92
N ALA A 3 -27.28 9.32 7.58
CA ALA A 3 -26.15 9.42 8.51
C ALA A 3 -25.54 10.84 8.65
N PHE A 4 -25.87 11.78 7.75
CA PHE A 4 -25.42 13.16 7.87
C PHE A 4 -26.40 14.14 7.22
N SER A 5 -26.42 15.39 7.71
CA SER A 5 -27.21 16.49 7.16
C SER A 5 -26.47 17.82 7.29
N ILE A 6 -26.59 18.68 6.27
CA ILE A 6 -26.11 20.06 6.32
C ILE A 6 -27.31 20.95 6.58
N VAL A 7 -27.26 21.75 7.65
CA VAL A 7 -28.30 22.71 8.02
C VAL A 7 -27.76 24.11 7.82
N HIS A 8 -28.43 24.91 6.99
CA HIS A 8 -28.12 26.32 6.81
C HIS A 8 -28.95 27.17 7.77
N SER A 9 -28.30 28.06 8.52
CA SER A 9 -28.93 29.04 9.40
C SER A 9 -28.89 30.41 8.72
N ALA A 10 -29.98 30.75 8.03
CA ALA A 10 -30.12 32.03 7.32
C ALA A 10 -29.87 33.29 8.20
N PRO A 11 -30.28 33.34 9.49
CA PRO A 11 -30.04 34.51 10.33
C PRO A 11 -28.57 34.80 10.60
N ASN A 12 -27.74 33.74 10.68
CA ASN A 12 -26.33 33.85 11.07
C ASN A 12 -25.38 33.57 9.89
N LEU A 13 -25.93 33.37 8.68
CA LEU A 13 -25.19 32.95 7.48
C LEU A 13 -24.24 31.76 7.75
N SER A 14 -24.66 30.84 8.63
CA SER A 14 -23.81 29.72 9.07
C SER A 14 -24.31 28.39 8.55
N TYR A 15 -23.38 27.45 8.38
CA TYR A 15 -23.67 26.07 8.02
C TYR A 15 -23.29 25.15 9.18
N THR A 16 -24.12 24.16 9.47
CA THR A 16 -23.86 23.13 10.48
C THR A 16 -23.96 21.76 9.83
N LEU A 17 -22.86 21.00 9.88
CA LEU A 17 -22.85 19.60 9.52
C LEU A 17 -23.20 18.76 10.76
N LYS A 18 -24.32 18.05 10.70
CA LYS A 18 -24.70 17.06 11.71
C LYS A 18 -24.35 15.67 11.19
N ILE A 19 -23.61 14.90 11.98
CA ILE A 19 -23.21 13.53 11.70
C ILE A 19 -23.79 12.66 12.81
N SER A 20 -24.39 11.53 12.46
CA SER A 20 -24.93 10.60 13.45
C SER A 20 -23.81 9.92 14.25
N ASP A 21 -24.07 9.59 15.52
CA ASP A 21 -23.05 8.99 16.40
C ASP A 21 -22.51 7.64 15.89
N ASN A 22 -23.28 6.95 15.04
CA ASN A 22 -22.88 5.70 14.39
C ASN A 22 -22.15 5.91 13.05
N CYS A 23 -21.81 7.15 12.68
CA CYS A 23 -21.12 7.50 11.44
C CYS A 23 -19.80 8.20 11.77
N SER A 24 -18.68 7.59 11.36
CA SER A 24 -17.37 8.21 11.49
C SER A 24 -17.19 9.32 10.46
N ILE A 25 -16.69 10.49 10.90
CA ILE A 25 -16.25 11.58 10.01
C ILE A 25 -15.20 11.09 9.00
N GLN A 26 -14.41 10.07 9.36
CA GLN A 26 -13.40 9.51 8.48
C GLN A 26 -14.01 8.96 7.18
N LEU A 27 -15.24 8.45 7.21
CA LEU A 27 -15.93 7.96 5.99
C LEU A 27 -16.18 9.10 5.00
N ILE A 28 -16.50 10.31 5.49
CA ILE A 28 -16.70 11.49 4.66
C ILE A 28 -15.36 11.96 4.09
N ILE A 29 -14.31 12.00 4.90
CA ILE A 29 -12.95 12.37 4.47
C ILE A 29 -12.44 11.40 3.41
N ASN A 30 -12.59 10.10 3.62
CA ASN A 30 -12.19 9.05 2.68
C ASN A 30 -12.94 9.18 1.35
N ALA A 31 -14.26 9.43 1.40
CA ALA A 31 -15.04 9.69 0.21
C ALA A 31 -14.55 10.93 -0.54
N TYR A 32 -14.30 12.04 0.17
CA TYR A 32 -13.77 13.26 -0.43
C TYR A 32 -12.41 13.04 -1.10
N ILE A 33 -11.50 12.29 -0.47
CA ILE A 33 -10.19 11.94 -1.04
C ILE A 33 -10.37 11.19 -2.36
N ARG A 34 -11.25 10.19 -2.40
CA ARG A 34 -11.48 9.36 -3.60
C ARG A 34 -12.13 10.10 -4.75
N GLU A 35 -12.92 11.12 -4.46
CA GLU A 35 -13.50 12.01 -5.48
C GLU A 35 -12.49 13.06 -5.97
N SER A 36 -11.31 13.19 -5.35
CA SER A 36 -10.32 14.17 -5.77
C SER A 36 -9.63 13.76 -7.09
N PRO A 37 -9.42 14.69 -8.03
CA PRO A 37 -8.69 14.40 -9.27
C PRO A 37 -7.29 13.84 -9.04
N LYS A 38 -6.57 14.34 -8.03
CA LYS A 38 -5.23 13.84 -7.67
C LYS A 38 -5.25 12.36 -7.32
N PHE A 39 -6.20 11.94 -6.48
CA PHE A 39 -6.33 10.54 -6.11
C PHE A 39 -6.70 9.68 -7.31
N GLN A 40 -7.69 10.11 -8.10
CA GLN A 40 -8.14 9.37 -9.28
C GLN A 40 -7.00 9.20 -10.29
N ILE A 41 -6.17 10.23 -10.50
CA ILE A 41 -4.95 10.13 -11.32
C ILE A 41 -3.99 9.07 -10.77
N LEU A 42 -3.66 9.12 -9.48
CA LEU A 42 -2.73 8.17 -8.87
C LEU A 42 -3.26 6.74 -8.93
N GLU A 43 -4.52 6.53 -8.54
CA GLU A 43 -5.16 5.22 -8.59
C GLU A 43 -5.16 4.65 -10.01
N THR A 44 -5.51 5.48 -11.00
CA THR A 44 -5.54 5.09 -12.42
C THR A 44 -4.14 4.72 -12.91
N LEU A 45 -3.12 5.51 -12.56
CA LEU A 45 -1.72 5.29 -12.95
C LEU A 45 -1.05 4.12 -12.24
N LEU A 46 -1.59 3.63 -11.11
CA LEU A 46 -1.12 2.40 -10.48
C LEU A 46 -1.36 1.19 -11.38
N LEU A 47 -2.49 1.18 -12.09
CA LEU A 47 -2.99 0.03 -12.85
C LEU A 47 -2.60 0.05 -14.33
N ALA A 48 -2.38 1.23 -14.90
CA ALA A 48 -2.08 1.37 -16.32
C ALA A 48 -1.20 2.60 -16.63
N SER A 49 -0.46 2.51 -17.73
CA SER A 49 0.11 3.67 -18.42
C SER A 49 -0.83 4.14 -19.53
N PHE A 50 -0.70 5.40 -19.93
CA PHE A 50 -1.56 6.02 -20.93
C PHE A 50 -0.73 6.60 -22.07
N PRO A 51 -1.17 6.52 -23.33
CA PRO A 51 -0.38 7.02 -24.45
C PRO A 51 -0.05 8.52 -24.37
N ASN A 52 -0.93 9.32 -23.76
CA ASN A 52 -0.72 10.76 -23.57
C ASN A 52 -1.69 11.33 -22.51
N LEU A 53 -1.46 12.58 -22.11
CA LEU A 53 -2.25 13.29 -21.11
C LEU A 53 -3.73 13.47 -21.49
N GLN A 54 -4.07 13.52 -22.79
CA GLN A 54 -5.46 13.68 -23.20
C GLN A 54 -6.27 12.41 -22.92
N VAL A 55 -5.68 11.23 -23.13
CA VAL A 55 -6.35 9.96 -22.81
C VAL A 55 -6.56 9.85 -21.30
N LEU A 56 -5.54 10.14 -20.50
CA LEU A 56 -5.68 10.12 -19.05
C LEU A 56 -6.72 11.15 -18.56
N ALA A 57 -6.76 12.36 -19.13
CA ALA A 57 -7.75 13.38 -18.78
C ALA A 57 -9.18 12.91 -18.99
N ASN A 58 -9.43 12.20 -20.09
CA ASN A 58 -10.73 11.63 -20.39
C ASN A 58 -11.10 10.52 -19.40
N GLU A 59 -10.15 9.66 -19.04
CA GLU A 59 -10.32 8.55 -18.09
C GLU A 59 -10.72 9.06 -16.70
N VAL A 60 -10.04 10.10 -16.19
CA VAL A 60 -10.35 10.70 -14.87
C VAL A 60 -11.36 11.85 -14.95
N HIS A 61 -12.02 12.03 -16.11
CA HIS A 61 -13.07 13.03 -16.34
C HIS A 61 -12.70 14.49 -15.99
N VAL A 62 -11.47 14.91 -16.32
CA VAL A 62 -11.01 16.29 -16.15
C VAL A 62 -10.64 16.95 -17.47
N SER A 63 -10.56 18.29 -17.47
CA SER A 63 -10.07 19.04 -18.62
C SER A 63 -8.56 18.84 -18.82
N TYR A 64 -8.08 19.01 -20.06
CA TYR A 64 -6.66 18.92 -20.38
C TYR A 64 -5.79 19.94 -19.62
N SER A 65 -6.29 21.15 -19.39
CA SER A 65 -5.60 22.14 -18.56
C SER A 65 -5.61 21.76 -17.08
N GLY A 66 -6.72 21.18 -16.60
CA GLY A 66 -6.86 20.62 -15.26
C GLY A 66 -5.81 19.54 -15.00
N ILE A 67 -5.73 18.52 -15.87
CA ILE A 67 -4.78 17.43 -15.65
C ILE A 67 -3.33 17.91 -15.64
N LYS A 68 -2.96 18.86 -16.49
CA LYS A 68 -1.59 19.43 -16.49
C LYS A 68 -1.24 20.07 -15.15
N LYS A 69 -2.20 20.79 -14.56
CA LYS A 69 -2.04 21.39 -13.23
C LYS A 69 -1.88 20.31 -12.16
N GLU A 70 -2.78 19.33 -12.13
CA GLU A 70 -2.75 18.25 -11.13
C GLU A 70 -1.46 17.43 -11.21
N ILE A 71 -1.01 17.07 -12.42
CA ILE A 71 0.25 16.34 -12.62
C ILE A 71 1.46 17.14 -12.15
N LYS A 72 1.48 18.46 -12.36
CA LYS A 72 2.56 19.32 -11.88
C LYS A 72 2.61 19.30 -10.35
N GLU A 73 1.48 19.51 -9.68
CA GLU A 73 1.40 19.51 -8.22
C GLU A 73 1.74 18.13 -7.63
N LEU A 74 1.21 17.05 -8.22
CA LEU A 74 1.57 15.68 -7.84
C LEU A 74 3.07 15.42 -7.95
N ASN A 75 3.71 15.87 -9.02
CA ASN A 75 5.17 15.73 -9.18
C ASN A 75 5.96 16.51 -8.12
N GLU A 76 5.44 17.64 -7.63
CA GLU A 76 6.07 18.38 -6.53
C GLU A 76 6.01 17.58 -5.22
N GLU A 77 4.87 16.94 -4.94
CA GLU A 77 4.61 16.12 -3.75
C GLU A 77 5.36 14.76 -3.78
N LEU A 78 5.40 14.10 -4.94
CA LEU A 78 6.00 12.77 -5.13
C LEU A 78 7.53 12.78 -5.06
N ARG A 79 8.15 13.92 -5.39
CA ARG A 79 9.61 14.09 -5.46
C ARG A 79 10.33 13.71 -4.17
N GLU A 80 9.76 14.00 -3.01
CA GLU A 80 10.36 13.62 -1.71
C GLU A 80 10.51 12.10 -1.54
N ARG A 81 9.73 11.32 -2.29
CA ARG A 81 9.72 9.84 -2.26
C ARG A 81 10.47 9.24 -3.44
N ASN A 82 11.16 10.05 -4.25
CA ASN A 82 11.79 9.67 -5.51
C ASN A 82 10.80 9.00 -6.48
N LEU A 83 9.56 9.50 -6.49
CA LEU A 83 8.53 9.12 -7.43
C LEU A 83 8.20 10.32 -8.32
N SER A 84 7.71 10.07 -9.52
CA SER A 84 7.20 11.11 -10.43
C SER A 84 6.24 10.50 -11.45
N ILE A 85 5.38 11.33 -12.02
CA ILE A 85 4.56 11.00 -13.18
C ILE A 85 5.27 11.50 -14.42
N SER A 86 5.77 10.57 -15.23
CA SER A 86 6.33 10.85 -16.55
C SER A 86 5.22 11.24 -17.51
N THR A 87 5.52 12.15 -18.44
CA THR A 87 4.60 12.55 -19.53
C THR A 87 5.30 12.53 -20.90
N GLY A 88 6.42 11.80 -20.99
CA GLY A 88 7.27 11.72 -22.18
C GLY A 88 6.67 10.83 -23.28
N SER A 89 7.11 9.57 -23.35
CA SER A 89 6.59 8.59 -24.32
C SER A 89 5.17 8.12 -24.01
N GLN A 90 4.87 8.00 -22.71
CA GLN A 90 3.57 7.67 -22.15
C GLN A 90 3.43 8.38 -20.81
N VAL A 91 2.20 8.47 -20.32
CA VAL A 91 1.88 8.95 -18.97
C VAL A 91 1.85 7.76 -18.04
N GLU A 92 2.79 7.73 -17.11
CA GLU A 92 2.94 6.62 -16.16
C GLU A 92 3.60 7.12 -14.87
N ILE A 93 3.33 6.44 -13.76
CA ILE A 93 4.11 6.66 -12.55
C ILE A 93 5.46 5.94 -12.68
N THR A 94 6.53 6.65 -12.33
CA THR A 94 7.92 6.21 -12.43
C THR A 94 8.63 6.43 -11.11
N GLY A 95 9.71 5.69 -10.91
CA GLY A 95 10.53 5.72 -9.71
C GLY A 95 10.88 4.31 -9.26
N ASP A 96 11.40 4.22 -8.04
CA ASP A 96 11.73 2.94 -7.44
C ASP A 96 10.47 2.15 -7.04
N GLU A 97 10.37 0.89 -7.45
CA GLU A 97 9.20 0.04 -7.23
C GLU A 97 8.94 -0.21 -5.73
N PHE A 98 9.99 -0.30 -4.89
CA PHE A 98 9.80 -0.44 -3.44
C PHE A 98 9.18 0.83 -2.83
N SER A 99 9.69 2.00 -3.17
CA SER A 99 9.10 3.30 -2.77
C SER A 99 7.66 3.45 -3.25
N LEU A 100 7.36 3.03 -4.49
CA LEU A 100 6.02 3.04 -5.07
C LEU A 100 5.06 2.16 -4.27
N ARG A 101 5.44 0.91 -3.98
CA ARG A 101 4.61 -0.02 -3.19
C ARG A 101 4.31 0.56 -1.79
N ILE A 102 5.29 1.17 -1.13
CA ILE A 102 5.07 1.84 0.17
C ILE A 102 4.12 3.03 0.03
N PHE A 103 4.35 3.89 -0.95
CA PHE A 103 3.52 5.07 -1.19
C PHE A 103 2.04 4.69 -1.38
N TYR A 104 1.75 3.75 -2.29
CA TYR A 104 0.37 3.33 -2.54
C TYR A 104 -0.26 2.56 -1.38
N THR A 105 0.54 1.83 -0.59
CA THR A 105 0.05 1.20 0.64
C THR A 105 -0.58 2.23 1.57
N PHE A 106 0.13 3.34 1.83
CA PHE A 106 -0.37 4.40 2.70
C PHE A 106 -1.47 5.22 2.04
N LEU A 107 -1.35 5.51 0.74
CA LEU A 107 -2.39 6.21 -0.01
C LEU A 107 -3.73 5.46 0.06
N PHE A 108 -3.72 4.15 -0.16
CA PHE A 108 -4.93 3.33 -0.10
C PHE A 108 -5.42 3.12 1.33
N LEU A 109 -4.52 2.96 2.31
CA LEU A 109 -4.93 2.93 3.72
C LEU A 109 -5.70 4.21 4.12
N VAL A 110 -5.25 5.37 3.67
CA VAL A 110 -5.89 6.66 3.96
C VAL A 110 -7.19 6.83 3.15
N ALA A 111 -7.19 6.51 1.86
CA ALA A 111 -8.35 6.75 1.00
C ALA A 111 -9.47 5.72 1.17
N TYR A 112 -9.13 4.47 1.47
CA TYR A 112 -10.07 3.37 1.62
C TYR A 112 -10.28 2.97 3.07
N SER A 113 -9.21 2.96 3.87
CA SER A 113 -9.24 2.47 5.25
C SER A 113 -9.99 1.12 5.32
N GLY A 114 -10.98 0.97 6.20
CA GLY A 114 -11.83 -0.23 6.27
C GLY A 114 -13.14 -0.14 5.48
N ASP A 115 -13.35 0.94 4.71
CA ASP A 115 -14.59 1.15 3.94
C ASP A 115 -14.65 0.26 2.70
N ARG A 116 -13.52 0.11 1.99
CA ARG A 116 -13.43 -0.75 0.80
C ARG A 116 -12.08 -1.44 0.72
N TRP A 117 -12.04 -2.55 -0.01
CA TRP A 117 -10.81 -3.26 -0.34
C TRP A 117 -10.52 -3.10 -1.84
N PRO A 118 -9.42 -2.42 -2.24
CA PRO A 118 -9.19 -2.03 -3.64
C PRO A 118 -8.54 -3.13 -4.50
N PHE A 119 -8.29 -4.31 -3.94
CA PHE A 119 -7.66 -5.41 -4.66
C PHE A 119 -8.71 -6.44 -5.07
N SER A 120 -9.18 -6.37 -6.31
CA SER A 120 -10.20 -7.29 -6.83
C SER A 120 -9.71 -8.74 -7.00
N PHE A 121 -8.39 -8.92 -7.06
CA PHE A 121 -7.77 -10.18 -7.44
C PHE A 121 -7.46 -11.12 -6.26
N VAL A 122 -7.54 -10.60 -5.03
CA VAL A 122 -7.27 -11.32 -3.78
C VAL A 122 -8.18 -10.75 -2.71
N GLN A 123 -8.87 -11.60 -1.95
CA GLN A 123 -9.74 -11.16 -0.87
C GLN A 123 -8.95 -10.80 0.40
N TYR A 124 -9.57 -10.02 1.29
CA TYR A 124 -8.93 -9.59 2.54
C TYR A 124 -8.57 -10.78 3.44
N ASP A 125 -9.47 -11.76 3.56
CA ASP A 125 -9.30 -13.00 4.32
C ASP A 125 -8.22 -13.92 3.72
N GLU A 126 -8.04 -13.93 2.40
CA GLU A 126 -6.90 -14.61 1.77
C GLU A 126 -5.56 -13.98 2.20
N ILE A 127 -5.50 -12.64 2.36
CA ILE A 127 -4.31 -11.98 2.91
C ILE A 127 -4.13 -12.33 4.38
N THR A 128 -5.23 -12.41 5.16
CA THR A 128 -5.16 -12.89 6.55
C THR A 128 -4.57 -14.29 6.62
N ASP A 129 -5.01 -15.22 5.78
CA ASP A 129 -4.47 -16.58 5.70
C ASP A 129 -2.96 -16.58 5.38
N ILE A 130 -2.51 -15.72 4.45
CA ILE A 130 -1.07 -15.55 4.18
C ILE A 130 -0.34 -15.09 5.45
N LEU A 131 -0.86 -14.06 6.13
CA LEU A 131 -0.23 -13.46 7.30
C LEU A 131 -0.21 -14.37 8.53
N GLU A 132 -1.12 -15.33 8.65
CA GLU A 132 -1.08 -16.36 9.72
C GLU A 132 0.19 -17.22 9.66
N SER A 133 0.82 -17.33 8.49
CA SER A 133 2.08 -18.05 8.32
C SER A 133 3.33 -17.18 8.51
N CYS A 134 3.16 -15.88 8.75
CA CYS A 134 4.27 -14.98 9.04
C CYS A 134 5.02 -15.46 10.30
N PRO A 135 6.37 -15.39 10.34
CA PRO A 135 7.10 -15.70 11.56
C PRO A 135 6.58 -14.85 12.73
N LYS A 136 6.23 -15.49 13.85
CA LYS A 136 5.54 -14.83 14.98
C LYS A 136 6.36 -13.76 15.69
N GLU A 137 7.67 -13.72 15.44
CA GLU A 137 8.57 -12.65 15.88
C GLU A 137 8.43 -11.38 15.03
N ILE A 138 7.84 -11.48 13.83
CA ILE A 138 7.63 -10.39 12.87
C ILE A 138 6.22 -9.84 12.99
N TYR A 139 5.22 -10.72 12.92
CA TYR A 139 3.82 -10.33 12.98
C TYR A 139 2.92 -11.48 13.45
N ARG A 140 1.83 -11.13 14.15
CA ARG A 140 0.77 -12.05 14.56
C ARG A 140 -0.54 -11.57 13.94
N ALA A 141 -1.09 -12.33 12.99
CA ALA A 141 -2.28 -11.96 12.22
C ALA A 141 -3.52 -11.64 13.09
N ASN A 142 -3.62 -12.24 14.28
CA ASN A 142 -4.74 -12.03 15.19
C ASN A 142 -4.60 -10.75 16.02
N SER A 143 -3.51 -10.00 15.86
CA SER A 143 -3.34 -8.69 16.48
C SER A 143 -4.04 -7.61 15.67
N ILE A 144 -4.72 -6.70 16.37
CA ILE A 144 -5.31 -5.49 15.76
C ILE A 144 -4.20 -4.51 15.32
N ASP A 145 -2.98 -4.65 15.87
CA ASP A 145 -1.87 -3.73 15.62
C ASP A 145 -1.51 -3.65 14.14
N LYS A 146 -1.81 -2.51 13.52
CA LYS A 146 -1.49 -2.20 12.12
C LYS A 146 -1.99 -3.27 11.13
N ALA A 147 -2.98 -4.08 11.52
CA ALA A 147 -3.47 -5.20 10.71
C ALA A 147 -3.84 -4.73 9.31
N MET A 148 -4.65 -3.68 9.22
CA MET A 148 -5.08 -3.11 7.95
C MET A 148 -3.91 -2.61 7.10
N MET A 149 -2.94 -1.89 7.69
CA MET A 149 -1.75 -1.43 6.97
C MET A 149 -0.97 -2.59 6.36
N ILE A 150 -0.76 -3.67 7.12
CA ILE A 150 -0.04 -4.85 6.64
C ILE A 150 -0.83 -5.56 5.54
N HIS A 151 -2.16 -5.63 5.64
CA HIS A 151 -3.00 -6.18 4.58
C HIS A 151 -2.84 -5.38 3.29
N TYR A 152 -2.96 -4.05 3.35
CA TYR A 152 -2.71 -3.18 2.19
C TYR A 152 -1.29 -3.37 1.63
N TYR A 153 -0.30 -3.51 2.51
CA TYR A 153 1.09 -3.69 2.11
C TYR A 153 1.28 -4.99 1.32
N VAL A 154 0.82 -6.13 1.87
CA VAL A 154 0.91 -7.42 1.18
C VAL A 154 0.07 -7.42 -0.11
N GLY A 155 -1.15 -6.88 -0.08
CA GLY A 155 -2.00 -6.75 -1.26
C GLY A 155 -1.34 -5.94 -2.38
N MET A 156 -0.64 -4.85 -2.03
CA MET A 156 0.10 -4.02 -2.98
C MET A 156 1.27 -4.77 -3.61
N HIS A 157 2.04 -5.52 -2.82
CA HIS A 157 3.12 -6.36 -3.36
C HIS A 157 2.59 -7.39 -4.35
N LEU A 158 1.53 -8.12 -3.97
CA LEU A 158 0.90 -9.10 -4.84
C LEU A 158 0.36 -8.46 -6.13
N LEU A 159 -0.28 -7.29 -6.05
CA LEU A 159 -0.80 -6.58 -7.21
C LEU A 159 0.30 -6.30 -8.22
N ARG A 160 1.36 -5.64 -7.76
CA ARG A 160 2.48 -5.22 -8.59
C ARG A 160 3.24 -6.41 -9.16
N ASP A 161 3.32 -7.50 -8.40
CA ASP A 161 3.91 -8.73 -8.91
C ASP A 161 3.06 -9.42 -9.98
N ARG A 162 1.73 -9.39 -9.88
CA ARG A 162 0.85 -9.87 -10.96
C ARG A 162 0.93 -8.99 -12.21
N MET A 163 1.23 -7.70 -12.04
CA MET A 163 1.50 -6.77 -13.14
C MET A 163 2.90 -6.91 -13.74
N ASN A 164 3.71 -7.87 -13.28
CA ASN A 164 5.12 -8.05 -13.65
C ASN A 164 6.04 -6.86 -13.30
N CYS A 165 5.64 -5.99 -12.37
CA CYS A 165 6.46 -4.88 -11.90
C CYS A 165 7.27 -5.31 -10.67
N GLN A 166 8.49 -5.80 -10.87
CA GLN A 166 9.33 -6.36 -9.81
C GLN A 166 10.18 -5.29 -9.12
N ILE A 167 10.47 -5.52 -7.83
CA ILE A 167 11.56 -4.82 -7.17
C ILE A 167 12.87 -5.37 -7.72
N ASP A 168 13.75 -4.49 -8.18
CA ASP A 168 15.06 -4.86 -8.71
C ASP A 168 15.87 -5.62 -7.64
N THR A 169 16.27 -6.86 -7.95
CA THR A 169 17.06 -7.70 -7.05
C THR A 169 18.47 -7.17 -6.75
N THR A 170 18.93 -6.18 -7.52
CA THR A 170 20.21 -5.47 -7.29
C THR A 170 20.04 -4.24 -6.38
N ARG A 171 18.81 -3.92 -5.98
CA ARG A 171 18.52 -2.80 -5.06
C ARG A 171 19.26 -2.98 -3.74
N GLN A 172 20.01 -1.95 -3.37
CA GLN A 172 20.73 -1.89 -2.10
C GLN A 172 19.85 -1.30 -1.00
N PHE A 173 19.77 -2.00 0.12
CA PHE A 173 19.18 -1.49 1.35
C PHE A 173 20.29 -1.12 2.33
N LYS A 174 20.14 0.01 3.03
CA LYS A 174 21.09 0.44 4.07
C LYS A 174 21.04 -0.42 5.34
N VAL A 175 20.00 -1.24 5.46
CA VAL A 175 19.75 -2.13 6.59
C VAL A 175 19.66 -3.55 6.04
N ALA A 176 20.21 -4.51 6.76
CA ALA A 176 20.09 -5.91 6.41
C ALA A 176 18.60 -6.33 6.33
N LEU A 177 18.28 -7.14 5.33
CA LEU A 177 16.94 -7.70 5.19
C LEU A 177 16.78 -8.87 6.17
N TYR A 178 15.57 -9.03 6.68
CA TYR A 178 15.18 -10.12 7.57
C TYR A 178 15.66 -11.46 7.03
N LYS A 179 16.24 -12.24 7.94
CA LYS A 179 16.66 -13.61 7.73
C LYS A 179 16.20 -14.45 8.91
N ALA A 180 15.55 -15.57 8.63
CA ALA A 180 15.13 -16.50 9.67
C ALA A 180 16.34 -17.22 10.30
N CYS A 181 16.61 -16.97 11.58
CA CYS A 181 17.75 -17.57 12.29
C CYS A 181 17.40 -18.87 13.01
N THR A 182 16.20 -18.99 13.59
CA THR A 182 15.74 -20.19 14.30
C THR A 182 15.03 -21.19 13.38
N GLU A 183 15.01 -22.47 13.76
CA GLU A 183 14.27 -23.51 13.00
C GLU A 183 12.76 -23.22 12.93
N GLU A 184 12.18 -22.64 13.98
CA GLU A 184 10.77 -22.22 13.98
C GLU A 184 10.51 -21.07 12.98
N SER A 185 11.38 -20.07 12.99
CA SER A 185 11.32 -18.94 12.04
C SER A 185 11.49 -19.41 10.60
N LYS A 186 12.44 -20.32 10.33
CA LYS A 186 12.68 -20.87 8.97
C LYS A 186 11.49 -21.66 8.45
N LYS A 187 10.85 -22.45 9.32
CA LYS A 187 9.63 -23.19 8.98
C LYS A 187 8.47 -22.25 8.67
N SER A 188 8.30 -21.20 9.46
CA SER A 188 7.26 -20.18 9.27
C SER A 188 7.48 -19.39 7.98
N GLU A 189 8.72 -18.91 7.76
CA GLU A 189 9.11 -18.22 6.52
C GLU A 189 8.86 -19.10 5.28
N SER A 190 9.24 -20.38 5.32
CA SER A 190 8.98 -21.31 4.22
C SER A 190 7.48 -21.50 3.95
N ALA A 191 6.66 -21.55 5.00
CA ALA A 191 5.20 -21.62 4.87
C ALA A 191 4.63 -20.33 4.27
N PHE A 192 5.13 -19.16 4.68
CA PHE A 192 4.75 -17.86 4.15
C PHE A 192 5.10 -17.73 2.66
N ILE A 193 6.34 -18.05 2.27
CA ILE A 193 6.77 -18.08 0.86
C ILE A 193 5.83 -18.95 0.03
N LYS A 194 5.46 -20.14 0.54
CA LYS A 194 4.55 -21.05 -0.16
C LYS A 194 3.16 -20.46 -0.35
N LYS A 195 2.62 -19.74 0.64
CA LYS A 195 1.31 -19.09 0.52
C LYS A 195 1.34 -17.90 -0.45
N VAL A 196 2.39 -17.07 -0.39
CA VAL A 196 2.59 -15.97 -1.36
C VAL A 196 2.74 -16.53 -2.79
N ALA A 197 3.52 -17.59 -2.98
CA ALA A 197 3.73 -18.21 -4.29
C ALA A 197 2.43 -18.75 -4.93
N LYS A 198 1.45 -19.19 -4.14
CA LYS A 198 0.13 -19.59 -4.68
C LYS A 198 -0.61 -18.44 -5.36
N GLN A 199 -0.42 -17.21 -4.89
CA GLN A 199 -1.01 -16.02 -5.51
C GLN A 199 -0.25 -15.57 -6.77
N LEU A 200 0.96 -16.11 -6.99
CA LEU A 200 1.91 -15.70 -8.01
C LEU A 200 2.52 -16.93 -8.75
N PRO A 201 1.71 -17.72 -9.46
CA PRO A 201 2.12 -19.04 -9.98
C PRO A 201 3.25 -19.03 -11.01
N ASN A 202 3.49 -17.90 -11.69
CA ASN A 202 4.46 -17.79 -12.78
C ASN A 202 5.80 -17.16 -12.34
N ARG A 203 6.06 -17.06 -11.03
CA ARG A 203 7.26 -16.39 -10.50
C ARG A 203 8.39 -17.37 -10.21
N ASN A 204 9.62 -16.94 -10.46
CA ASN A 204 10.81 -17.68 -10.08
C ASN A 204 10.96 -17.68 -8.54
N TYR A 205 11.41 -18.82 -8.00
CA TYR A 205 11.71 -18.99 -6.58
C TYR A 205 12.66 -17.92 -6.03
N LYS A 206 13.73 -17.55 -6.75
CA LYS A 206 14.69 -16.53 -6.28
C LYS A 206 14.03 -15.17 -6.06
N GLU A 207 13.19 -14.74 -7.00
CA GLU A 207 12.47 -13.46 -6.95
C GLU A 207 11.40 -13.49 -5.86
N MET A 208 10.72 -14.63 -5.70
CA MET A 208 9.73 -14.85 -4.64
C MET A 208 10.33 -14.72 -3.25
N THR A 209 11.49 -15.36 -3.04
CA THR A 209 12.21 -15.30 -1.76
C THR A 209 12.69 -13.88 -1.48
N TYR A 210 13.27 -13.20 -2.47
CA TYR A 210 13.71 -11.81 -2.30
C TYR A 210 12.56 -10.86 -1.96
N THR A 211 11.44 -10.96 -2.69
CA THR A 211 10.23 -10.16 -2.43
C THR A 211 9.68 -10.45 -1.04
N THR A 212 9.62 -11.72 -0.66
CA THR A 212 9.16 -12.13 0.68
C THR A 212 10.05 -11.57 1.79
N GLN A 213 11.38 -11.62 1.62
CA GLN A 213 12.32 -11.03 2.57
C GLN A 213 12.08 -9.53 2.73
N ILE A 214 11.86 -8.80 1.64
CA ILE A 214 11.50 -7.37 1.69
C ILE A 214 10.20 -7.15 2.46
N ILE A 215 9.18 -7.98 2.20
CA ILE A 215 7.89 -7.88 2.88
C ILE A 215 8.08 -8.04 4.39
N LEU A 216 8.74 -9.13 4.81
CA LEU A 216 8.99 -9.42 6.22
C LEU A 216 9.83 -8.33 6.89
N SER A 217 10.90 -7.89 6.23
CA SER A 217 11.78 -6.80 6.71
C SER A 217 10.99 -5.51 6.96
N THR A 218 10.10 -5.17 6.04
CA THR A 218 9.33 -3.92 6.13
C THR A 218 8.23 -4.02 7.20
N ILE A 219 7.61 -5.19 7.35
CA ILE A 219 6.68 -5.44 8.46
C ILE A 219 7.40 -5.23 9.79
N VAL A 220 8.61 -5.78 9.98
CA VAL A 220 9.42 -5.48 11.18
C VAL A 220 9.67 -3.99 11.32
N ALA A 221 10.09 -3.32 10.25
CA ALA A 221 10.45 -1.91 10.25
C ALA A 221 9.28 -0.97 10.56
N PHE A 222 8.03 -1.38 10.30
CA PHE A 222 6.87 -0.63 10.75
C PHE A 222 6.80 -0.54 12.29
N GLY A 223 7.51 -1.40 13.03
CA GLY A 223 7.88 -1.19 14.43
C GLY A 223 6.82 -1.59 15.47
N SER A 224 7.17 -1.41 16.75
CA SER A 224 6.42 -1.68 17.99
C SER A 224 5.01 -2.25 17.85
N TYR A 225 4.93 -3.55 17.64
CA TYR A 225 3.68 -4.31 17.74
C TYR A 225 3.48 -4.73 19.19
N SER A 226 2.36 -4.34 19.80
CA SER A 226 2.05 -4.75 21.18
C SER A 226 1.92 -6.27 21.30
N SER A 227 1.55 -6.94 20.21
CA SER A 227 1.49 -8.40 20.11
C SER A 227 2.83 -9.11 20.03
N ILE A 228 3.95 -8.40 19.85
CA ILE A 228 5.29 -8.99 19.70
C ILE A 228 6.06 -8.82 21.00
N GLU A 229 6.15 -9.91 21.77
CA GLU A 229 6.73 -9.92 23.12
C GLU A 229 8.26 -9.91 23.14
N LYS A 230 8.90 -10.31 22.04
CA LYS A 230 10.35 -10.47 21.94
C LYS A 230 10.87 -9.90 20.63
N MET A 231 12.04 -9.27 20.70
CA MET A 231 12.78 -8.80 19.54
C MET A 231 13.12 -9.98 18.61
N PRO A 232 12.97 -9.85 17.28
CA PRO A 232 13.34 -10.89 16.34
C PRO A 232 14.76 -11.38 16.52
N SER A 233 14.93 -12.70 16.43
CA SER A 233 16.24 -13.38 16.54
C SER A 233 17.27 -12.86 15.56
N PHE A 234 16.82 -12.48 14.37
CA PHE A 234 17.59 -11.79 13.34
C PHE A 234 18.50 -10.67 13.90
N PHE A 235 18.01 -9.82 14.79
CA PHE A 235 18.77 -8.65 15.23
C PHE A 235 19.99 -8.95 16.11
N TYR A 236 20.08 -10.14 16.69
CA TYR A 236 21.19 -10.51 17.58
C TYR A 236 21.85 -11.84 17.18
N MET A 237 21.43 -12.46 16.08
CA MET A 237 22.01 -13.69 15.55
C MET A 237 22.46 -13.57 14.08
N ASP A 238 22.19 -12.44 13.41
CA ASP A 238 22.67 -12.24 12.04
C ASP A 238 24.05 -11.57 12.04
N GLU A 239 25.03 -12.28 11.48
CA GLU A 239 26.42 -11.83 11.33
C GLU A 239 26.54 -10.54 10.49
N GLN A 240 25.53 -10.18 9.69
CA GLN A 240 25.51 -8.91 8.94
C GLN A 240 25.24 -7.67 9.80
N LEU A 241 24.81 -7.87 11.05
CA LEU A 241 24.48 -6.81 12.00
C LEU A 241 25.54 -6.61 13.10
N GLU A 242 26.61 -7.40 13.09
CA GLU A 242 27.82 -7.22 13.92
C GLU A 242 28.74 -6.11 13.37
#